data_AF-A0A4P0YER0-F1
#
_entry.id   AF-A0A4P0YER0-F1
#
_cell.length_a   1.000
_cell.length_b   1.000
_cell.length_c   1.000
_cell.angle_alpha   90.00
_cell.angle_beta   90.00
_cell.angle_gamma   90.00
#
_symmetry.space_group_name_H-M   'P 1'
#
loop_
_entity.id
_entity.type
_entity.pdbx_description
1 polymer ?
#
loop_
_entity_poly.entity_id
_entity_poly.type
_entity_poly.pdbx_seq_one_letter_code
_entity_poly.pdbx_strand_id
1 'polypeptide(L)' 'MTGVHLMPLMLVAGDHAINDMASDEDDSWKTRFNAAGIPATPWLNGLGENPAVRAMFVAHLQQALNDTMEKAA' A
#
# COMPACT_ATOMS: atom_id res chain seq x y z
N MET A 1 -3.75 24.90 -4.94
CA MET A 1 -2.50 24.15 -5.16
C MET A 1 -2.88 22.71 -5.45
N THR A 2 -2.42 22.13 -6.54
CA THR A 2 -2.66 20.71 -6.90
C THR A 2 -1.39 19.92 -6.59
N GLY A 3 -1.53 18.76 -5.95
CA GLY A 3 -0.41 17.87 -5.59
C GLY A 3 -0.88 16.43 -5.50
N VAL A 4 0.05 15.50 -5.29
CA VAL A 4 -0.23 14.07 -5.24
C VAL A 4 0.06 13.50 -3.86
N HIS A 5 -0.68 12.46 -3.50
CA HIS A 5 -0.41 11.65 -2.32
C HIS A 5 0.18 10.31 -2.77
N LEU A 6 1.34 9.96 -2.21
CA LEU A 6 1.98 8.68 -2.47
C LEU A 6 1.65 7.74 -1.31
N MET A 7 0.92 6.65 -1.61
CA MET A 7 0.52 5.63 -0.64
C MET A 7 1.04 4.26 -1.12
N PRO A 8 1.65 3.44 -0.27
CA PRO A 8 2.14 2.13 -0.66
C PRO A 8 0.98 1.19 -0.96
N LEU A 9 0.99 0.57 -2.14
CA LEU A 9 0.12 -0.58 -2.44
C LEU A 9 0.80 -1.89 -1.99
N MET A 10 1.27 -1.90 -0.74
CA MET A 10 1.98 -3.02 -0.11
C MET A 10 1.42 -3.23 1.30
N LEU A 11 1.47 -4.47 1.80
CA LEU A 11 0.88 -4.79 3.11
C LEU A 11 1.54 -4.00 4.26
N VAL A 12 2.85 -3.82 4.19
CA VAL A 12 3.67 -3.07 5.14
C VAL A 12 4.41 -1.96 4.41
N ALA A 13 4.69 -0.85 5.10
CA ALA A 13 5.55 0.22 4.60
C ALA A 13 7.03 -0.07 4.94
N GLY A 14 7.62 -1.03 4.23
CA GLY A 14 9.04 -1.41 4.36
C GLY A 14 9.98 -0.62 3.44
N ASP A 15 11.16 -1.15 3.16
CA ASP A 15 12.23 -0.47 2.39
C ASP A 15 11.75 0.15 1.08
N HIS A 16 10.93 -0.53 0.28
CA HIS A 16 10.39 0.04 -0.96
C HIS A 16 9.52 1.31 -0.73
N ALA A 17 8.74 1.35 0.35
CA ALA A 17 7.93 2.51 0.68
C ALA A 17 8.80 3.66 1.22
N ILE A 18 9.85 3.33 1.97
CA ILE A 18 10.72 4.30 2.64
C ILE A 18 11.71 4.90 1.62
N ASN A 19 12.41 4.06 0.88
CA ASN A 19 13.52 4.46 0.00
C ASN A 19 12.99 4.87 -1.38
N ASP A 20 12.37 3.93 -2.11
CA ASP A 20 12.01 4.15 -3.50
C ASP A 20 10.85 5.14 -3.66
N MET A 21 9.95 5.21 -2.69
CA MET A 21 8.76 6.08 -2.78
C MET A 21 8.94 7.43 -2.08
N ALA A 22 9.51 7.46 -0.86
CA ALA A 22 9.40 8.60 0.06
C ALA A 22 10.73 9.28 0.44
N SER A 23 11.88 8.72 0.08
CA SER A 23 13.18 9.26 0.47
C SER A 23 13.49 10.60 -0.21
N ASP A 24 14.62 11.20 0.16
CA ASP A 24 15.17 12.39 -0.50
C ASP A 24 16.14 12.04 -1.65
N GLU A 25 16.25 10.76 -2.03
CA GLU A 25 17.07 10.33 -3.17
C GLU A 25 16.45 10.80 -4.50
N ASP A 26 17.30 11.09 -5.49
CA ASP A 26 16.91 11.70 -6.77
C ASP A 26 15.97 10.80 -7.59
N ASP A 27 16.09 9.49 -7.44
CA ASP A 27 15.30 8.49 -8.15
C ASP A 27 14.02 8.09 -7.40
N SER A 28 13.84 8.54 -6.16
CA SER A 28 12.62 8.31 -5.41
C SER A 28 11.40 8.96 -6.08
N TRP A 29 10.23 8.35 -5.92
CA TRP A 29 9.00 8.88 -6.53
C TRP A 29 8.71 10.29 -6.05
N LYS A 30 8.88 10.56 -4.74
CA LYS A 30 8.72 11.91 -4.16
C LYS A 30 9.58 12.94 -4.89
N THR A 31 10.87 12.69 -5.04
CA THR A 31 11.79 13.63 -5.69
C THR A 31 11.45 13.81 -7.17
N ARG A 32 11.09 12.72 -7.87
CA ARG A 32 10.70 12.79 -9.29
C ARG A 32 9.43 13.60 -9.53
N PHE A 33 8.41 13.46 -8.69
CA PHE A 33 7.19 14.28 -8.78
C PHE A 33 7.51 15.76 -8.49
N ASN A 34 8.27 16.04 -7.44
CA ASN A 34 8.68 17.40 -7.09
C ASN A 34 9.49 18.07 -8.21
N ALA A 35 10.42 17.34 -8.83
CA ALA A 35 11.21 17.82 -9.97
C ALA A 35 10.34 18.11 -11.21
N ALA A 36 9.22 17.41 -11.38
CA ALA A 36 8.22 17.69 -12.41
C ALA A 36 7.28 18.87 -12.06
N GLY A 37 7.50 19.55 -10.93
CA GLY A 37 6.65 20.65 -10.46
C GLY A 37 5.34 20.19 -9.82
N ILE A 38 5.24 18.92 -9.43
CA ILE A 38 4.07 18.32 -8.79
C ILE A 38 4.42 18.02 -7.32
N PRO A 39 3.95 18.82 -6.35
CA PRO A 39 4.22 18.55 -4.94
C PRO A 39 3.71 17.16 -4.53
N ALA A 40 4.60 16.34 -3.99
CA ALA A 40 4.27 14.99 -3.52
C ALA A 40 4.32 14.89 -1.98
N THR A 41 3.27 14.32 -1.40
CA THR A 41 3.20 14.02 0.04
C THR A 41 3.16 12.50 0.26
N PRO A 42 4.23 11.89 0.79
CA PRO A 42 4.25 10.46 1.10
C PRO A 42 3.47 10.13 2.38
N TRP A 43 2.79 8.98 2.38
CA TRP A 43 2.09 8.40 3.53
C TRP A 43 2.65 7.00 3.80
N LEU A 44 3.44 6.85 4.85
CA LEU A 44 4.15 5.59 5.16
C LEU A 44 3.29 4.64 5.99
N ASN A 45 2.07 4.38 5.54
CA ASN A 45 1.17 3.39 6.14
C ASN A 45 0.98 2.22 5.17
N GLY A 46 1.19 1.00 5.65
CA GLY A 46 0.92 -0.21 4.87
C GLY A 46 -0.57 -0.47 4.76
N LEU A 47 -0.98 -1.21 3.72
CA LEU A 47 -2.39 -1.61 3.56
C LEU A 47 -2.94 -2.41 4.75
N GLY A 48 -2.09 -3.09 5.51
CA GLY A 48 -2.50 -3.84 6.72
C GLY A 48 -3.09 -2.95 7.82
N GLU A 49 -2.77 -1.66 7.81
CA GLU A 49 -3.32 -0.69 8.76
C GLU A 49 -4.76 -0.27 8.40
N ASN A 50 -5.19 -0.46 7.14
CA ASN A 50 -6.55 -0.16 6.70
C ASN A 50 -7.55 -1.27 7.13
N PRO A 51 -8.56 -0.96 7.96
CA PRO A 51 -9.56 -1.94 8.40
C PRO A 51 -10.32 -2.63 7.27
N ALA A 52 -10.60 -1.92 6.17
CA ALA A 52 -11.29 -2.49 5.01
C ALA A 52 -10.42 -3.53 4.29
N VAL A 53 -9.11 -3.30 4.20
CA VAL A 53 -8.18 -4.29 3.63
C VAL A 53 -8.05 -5.51 4.53
N ARG A 54 -7.97 -5.31 5.86
CA ARG A 54 -8.00 -6.43 6.80
C ARG A 54 -9.29 -7.26 6.67
N ALA A 55 -10.44 -6.60 6.49
CA ALA A 55 -11.71 -7.28 6.27
C ALA A 55 -11.69 -8.13 4.99
N MET A 56 -11.05 -7.68 3.91
CA MET A 56 -10.87 -8.48 2.69
C MET A 56 -10.04 -9.74 2.95
N PHE A 57 -8.95 -9.65 3.71
CA PHE A 57 -8.17 -10.84 4.10
C PHE A 57 -8.97 -11.83 4.95
N VAL A 58 -9.79 -11.33 5.89
CA VAL A 58 -10.71 -12.18 6.67
C VAL A 58 -11.74 -12.85 5.79
N ALA A 59 -12.33 -12.13 4.83
CA ALA A 59 -13.30 -12.68 3.89
C ALA A 59 -12.70 -13.78 3.00
N HIS A 60 -11.49 -13.57 2.47
CA HIS A 60 -10.78 -14.61 1.70
C HIS A 60 -10.49 -15.87 2.54
N LEU A 61 -10.13 -15.70 3.82
CA LEU A 61 -9.94 -16.83 4.73
C LEU A 61 -11.26 -17.60 4.95
N GLN A 62 -12.36 -16.89 5.22
CA GLN A 62 -13.68 -17.50 5.39
C GLN A 62 -14.11 -18.29 4.15
N GLN A 63 -13.88 -17.73 2.97
CA GLN A 63 -14.17 -18.41 1.70
C GLN A 63 -13.37 -19.71 1.57
N ALA A 64 -12.06 -19.68 1.82
CA ALA A 64 -11.21 -20.87 1.74
C ALA A 64 -11.61 -21.97 2.74
N LEU A 65 -12.06 -21.59 3.94
CA LEU A 65 -12.57 -22.52 4.94
C LEU A 65 -13.88 -23.18 4.48
N ASN A 66 -14.82 -22.39 3.95
CA ASN A 66 -16.10 -22.90 3.44
C ASN A 66 -15.88 -23.86 2.27
N ASP A 67 -15.06 -23.49 1.29
CA ASP A 67 -14.72 -24.33 0.14
C ASP A 67 -14.10 -25.68 0.58
N THR A 68 -13.31 -25.67 1.66
CA THR A 68 -12.71 -26.90 2.22
C THR A 68 -13.75 -27.77 2.91
N MET A 69 -14.70 -27.18 3.62
CA MET A 69 -15.78 -27.91 4.29
C MET A 69 -16.76 -28.54 3.28
N GLU A 70 -17.08 -27.85 2.18
CA GLU A 70 -17.91 -28.41 1.11
C GLU A 70 -17.25 -29.61 0.42
N LYS A 71 -15.92 -29.60 0.24
CA LYS A 71 -15.18 -30.72 -0.34
C LYS A 71 -15.07 -31.94 0.60
N ALA A 72 -15.25 -31.74 1.90
CA ALA A 72 -15.13 -32.79 2.91
C ALA A 72 -16.48 -33.45 3.25
N ALA A 73 -17.60 -32.89 2.76
CA ALA A 73 -18.96 -33.40 2.93
C ALA A 73 -19.39 -34.28 1.73
#